data_AF-A0A9D3SP47-F1
#
_entry.id   AF-A0A9D3SP47-F1
#
_cell.length_a   1.000
_cell.length_b   1.000
_cell.length_c   1.000
_cell.angle_alpha   90.00
_cell.angle_beta   90.00
_cell.angle_gamma   90.00
#
_symmetry.space_group_name_H-M   'P 1'
#
loop_
_entity.id
_entity.type
_entity.pdbx_description
1 polymer ?
#
loop_
_entity_poly.entity_id
_entity_poly.type
_entity_poly.pdbx_seq_one_letter_code
_entity_poly.pdbx_strand_id
1 'polypeptide(L)'
;MDKTRILIVCFAVLGFGGGCDGLLCNCTTSQCEKNGYRCETTGACMASASLIDGQEQHMRTCIDKEKLVPPGQPFFCLSVEGLLNIHCCYTDYCNSVDLKVTSGLGAQRYNDEQPQYPVFPKLLKILLRKYNSQANKIVLNGPATNTSDTA
;
A
#
# COMPACT_ATOMS: atom_id res chain seq x y z
N MET A 1 -9.13 54.95 9.48
CA MET A 1 -9.07 53.47 9.61
C MET A 1 -8.03 53.14 10.66
N ASP A 2 -8.48 52.76 11.86
CA ASP A 2 -7.61 52.59 13.03
C ASP A 2 -6.67 51.39 12.92
N LYS A 3 -5.41 51.61 13.26
CA LYS A 3 -4.31 50.61 13.30
C LYS A 3 -4.68 49.37 14.12
N THR A 4 -5.54 49.55 15.13
CA THR A 4 -6.08 48.50 16.00
C THR A 4 -7.00 47.53 15.26
N ARG A 5 -7.72 47.98 14.23
CA ARG A 5 -8.60 47.13 13.42
C ARG A 5 -7.83 46.30 12.39
N ILE A 6 -6.66 46.78 11.94
CA ILE A 6 -5.78 46.04 11.02
C ILE A 6 -5.19 44.81 11.72
N LEU A 7 -4.82 44.91 13.00
CA LEU A 7 -4.26 43.80 13.77
C LEU A 7 -5.27 42.66 14.01
N ILE A 8 -6.54 43.00 14.25
CA ILE A 8 -7.61 42.01 14.51
C ILE A 8 -7.94 41.21 13.24
N VAL A 9 -7.87 41.84 12.06
CA VAL A 9 -8.12 41.16 10.78
C VAL A 9 -7.00 40.16 10.45
N CYS A 10 -5.74 40.44 10.82
CA CYS A 10 -4.63 39.51 10.57
C CYS A 10 -4.68 38.23 11.43
N PHE A 11 -5.17 38.29 12.66
CA PHE A 11 -5.29 37.11 13.52
C PHE A 11 -6.38 36.13 13.06
N ALA A 12 -7.42 36.61 12.39
CA ALA A 12 -8.52 35.77 11.91
C ALA A 12 -8.16 34.92 10.67
N VAL A 13 -7.05 35.19 9.99
CA VAL A 13 -6.65 34.49 8.74
C VAL A 13 -5.67 33.33 9.01
N LEU A 14 -5.09 33.23 10.20
CA LEU A 14 -4.08 32.20 10.53
C LEU A 14 -4.67 30.91 11.14
N GLY A 15 -5.98 30.71 11.02
CA GLY A 15 -6.72 29.63 11.67
C GLY A 15 -7.34 28.61 10.72
N PHE A 16 -6.64 28.19 9.66
CA PHE A 16 -6.98 26.98 8.92
C PHE A 16 -5.78 26.04 8.88
N GLY A 17 -5.37 25.58 10.07
CA GLY A 17 -4.55 24.38 10.19
C GLY A 17 -5.43 23.16 9.96
N GLY A 18 -5.67 22.81 8.69
CA GLY A 18 -6.15 21.48 8.34
C GLY A 18 -5.06 20.48 8.70
N GLY A 19 -5.07 20.04 9.97
CA GLY A 19 -4.24 18.92 10.41
C GLY A 19 -4.60 17.73 9.55
N CYS A 20 -3.64 17.22 8.78
CA CYS A 20 -3.78 15.90 8.19
C CYS A 20 -3.68 14.94 9.38
N ASP A 21 -4.81 14.48 9.91
CA ASP A 21 -4.81 13.48 10.98
C ASP A 21 -4.09 12.24 10.44
N GLY A 22 -2.94 11.92 11.05
CA GLY A 22 -2.14 10.76 10.70
C GLY A 22 -2.77 9.49 11.24
N LEU A 23 -2.93 8.49 10.37
CA LEU A 23 -3.41 7.15 10.69
C LEU A 23 -2.29 6.35 11.36
N LEU A 24 -2.54 5.84 12.56
CA LEU A 24 -1.60 4.99 13.30
C LEU A 24 -1.84 3.52 12.98
N CYS A 25 -0.78 2.75 12.72
CA CYS A 25 -0.87 1.32 12.42
C CYS A 25 0.14 0.51 13.24
N ASN A 26 -0.15 -0.78 13.40
CA ASN A 26 0.85 -1.73 13.88
C ASN A 26 1.88 -2.01 12.78
N CYS A 27 3.13 -2.18 13.19
CA CYS A 27 4.25 -2.41 12.30
C CYS A 27 5.16 -3.49 12.87
N THR A 28 5.40 -4.56 12.11
CA THR A 28 6.30 -5.66 12.52
C THR A 28 7.66 -5.61 11.83
N THR A 29 7.90 -4.62 10.96
CA THR A 29 9.21 -4.47 10.31
C THR A 29 10.25 -3.95 11.31
N SER A 30 11.50 -4.37 11.15
CA SER A 30 12.62 -3.93 12.01
C SER A 30 12.81 -2.42 12.05
N GLN A 31 12.38 -1.72 11.00
CA GLN A 31 12.42 -0.26 10.90
C GLN A 31 11.55 0.43 11.97
N CYS A 32 10.51 -0.26 12.44
CA CYS A 32 9.56 0.27 13.41
C CYS A 32 9.91 -0.07 14.87
N GLU A 33 10.95 -0.86 15.14
CA GLU A 33 11.37 -1.24 16.50
C GLU A 33 11.64 0.00 17.37
N LYS A 34 12.32 1.00 16.81
CA LYS A 34 12.65 2.26 17.48
C LYS A 34 11.42 3.07 17.88
N ASN A 35 10.29 2.85 17.20
CA ASN A 35 9.05 3.57 17.45
C ASN A 35 8.06 2.74 18.28
N GLY A 36 8.46 1.57 18.78
CA GLY A 36 7.60 0.67 19.54
C GLY A 36 6.61 -0.09 18.66
N TYR A 37 7.06 -0.57 17.49
CA TYR A 37 6.25 -1.40 16.57
C TYR A 37 4.99 -0.71 16.03
N ARG A 38 5.08 0.60 15.83
CA ARG A 38 4.03 1.43 15.21
C ARG A 38 4.60 2.33 14.15
N CYS A 39 3.74 2.72 13.22
CA CYS A 39 4.01 3.69 12.18
C CYS A 39 2.79 4.59 12.00
N GLU A 40 3.01 5.78 11.42
CA GLU A 40 1.99 6.76 11.11
C GLU A 40 1.99 7.02 9.60
N THR A 41 0.81 7.16 8.99
CA THR A 41 0.68 7.41 7.55
C THR A 41 -0.59 8.17 7.21
N THR A 42 -0.68 8.76 6.02
CA THR A 42 -1.93 9.35 5.48
C THR A 42 -2.66 8.41 4.52
N GLY A 43 -2.11 7.21 4.31
CA GLY A 43 -2.65 6.18 3.43
C GLY A 43 -3.44 5.12 4.20
N ALA A 44 -2.90 3.89 4.28
CA ALA A 44 -3.60 2.73 4.83
C ALA A 44 -2.71 1.91 5.75
N CYS A 45 -3.33 1.21 6.70
CA CYS A 45 -2.70 0.12 7.42
C CYS A 45 -2.81 -1.18 6.63
N MET A 46 -1.76 -2.00 6.64
CA MET A 46 -1.70 -3.30 5.99
C MET A 46 -1.42 -4.39 7.01
N ALA A 47 -2.18 -5.48 6.95
CA ALA A 47 -1.85 -6.78 7.54
C ALA A 47 -1.74 -7.80 6.41
N SER A 48 -0.78 -8.72 6.51
CA SER A 48 -0.62 -9.80 5.53
C SER A 48 -0.14 -11.09 6.17
N ALA A 49 -0.65 -12.22 5.67
CA ALA A 49 -0.12 -13.55 5.90
C ALA A 49 0.36 -14.14 4.58
N SER A 50 1.59 -14.66 4.54
CA SER A 50 2.19 -15.27 3.36
C SER A 50 2.81 -16.62 3.68
N LEU A 51 2.91 -17.50 2.69
CA LEU A 51 3.63 -18.75 2.81
C LEU A 51 5.02 -18.59 2.18
N ILE A 52 6.06 -18.57 3.00
CA ILE A 52 7.46 -18.48 2.57
C ILE A 52 8.18 -19.74 3.05
N ASP A 53 8.76 -20.51 2.12
CA ASP A 53 9.45 -21.77 2.42
C ASP A 53 8.60 -22.77 3.23
N GLY A 54 7.29 -22.79 2.99
CA GLY A 54 6.34 -23.64 3.70
C GLY A 54 5.99 -23.18 5.11
N GLN A 55 6.55 -22.05 5.57
CA GLN A 55 6.22 -21.43 6.85
C GLN A 55 5.33 -20.21 6.66
N GLU A 56 4.31 -20.10 7.49
CA GLU A 56 3.43 -18.93 7.50
C GLU A 56 4.15 -17.74 8.14
N GLN A 57 4.18 -16.62 7.43
CA GLN A 57 4.82 -15.38 7.84
C GLN A 57 3.79 -14.27 7.90
N HIS A 58 3.82 -13.51 9.00
CA HIS A 58 2.89 -12.42 9.27
C HIS A 58 3.63 -11.09 9.22
N MET A 59 3.08 -10.14 8.47
CA MET A 59 3.64 -8.80 8.36
C MET A 59 2.56 -7.74 8.54
N ARG A 60 2.91 -6.68 9.27
CA ARG A 60 2.08 -5.48 9.46
C ARG A 60 2.91 -4.25 9.14
N THR A 61 2.35 -3.29 8.43
CA THR A 61 3.05 -2.06 8.05
C THR A 61 2.06 -0.96 7.65
N CYS A 62 2.56 0.28 7.57
CA CYS A 62 1.88 1.40 6.92
C CYS A 62 2.15 1.40 5.42
N ILE A 63 1.18 1.90 4.65
CA ILE A 63 1.32 2.20 3.23
C ILE A 63 1.00 3.68 3.03
N ASP A 64 1.97 4.43 2.51
CA ASP A 64 1.79 5.84 2.18
C ASP A 64 0.80 6.03 1.04
N LYS A 65 0.05 7.13 1.07
CA LYS A 65 -1.03 7.41 0.13
C LYS A 65 -0.56 7.40 -1.33
N GLU A 66 0.66 7.87 -1.59
CA GLU A 66 1.26 7.92 -2.94
C GLU A 66 1.58 6.52 -3.48
N LYS A 67 1.69 5.51 -2.59
CA LYS A 67 1.92 4.11 -2.96
C LYS A 67 0.61 3.35 -3.20
N LEU A 68 -0.55 3.94 -2.88
CA LEU A 68 -1.86 3.33 -3.10
C LEU A 68 -2.33 3.47 -4.55
N VAL A 69 -1.59 2.83 -5.47
CA VAL A 69 -1.82 2.87 -6.91
C VAL A 69 -2.28 1.49 -7.41
N PRO A 70 -3.30 1.42 -8.30
CA PRO A 70 -4.20 2.51 -8.69
C PRO A 70 -5.16 2.91 -7.56
N PRO A 71 -5.76 4.11 -7.62
CA PRO A 71 -6.84 4.50 -6.72
C PRO A 71 -7.99 3.49 -6.76
N GLY A 72 -8.62 3.22 -5.62
CA GLY A 72 -9.76 2.29 -5.49
C GLY A 72 -9.38 0.81 -5.42
N GLN A 73 -8.33 0.38 -6.13
CA GLN A 73 -7.81 -1.00 -6.03
C GLN A 73 -6.28 -1.05 -6.00
N PRO A 74 -5.65 -0.61 -4.90
CA PRO A 74 -4.19 -0.59 -4.78
C PRO A 74 -3.58 -1.98 -4.85
N PHE A 75 -2.46 -2.13 -5.56
CA PHE A 75 -1.78 -3.42 -5.65
C PHE A 75 -1.36 -3.98 -4.29
N PHE A 76 -0.95 -3.10 -3.37
CA PHE A 76 -0.57 -3.47 -2.01
C PHE A 76 -1.72 -4.05 -1.19
N CYS A 77 -2.96 -3.94 -1.65
CA CYS A 77 -4.15 -4.45 -0.96
C CYS A 77 -4.75 -5.69 -1.64
N LEU A 78 -4.04 -6.30 -2.59
CA LEU A 78 -4.53 -7.47 -3.33
C LEU A 78 -4.00 -8.78 -2.76
N SER A 79 -4.91 -9.70 -2.43
CA SER A 79 -4.58 -11.09 -2.05
C SER A 79 -4.38 -12.00 -3.26
N VAL A 80 -3.61 -13.06 -3.07
CA VAL A 80 -3.43 -14.19 -4.00
C VAL A 80 -3.73 -15.48 -3.24
N GLU A 81 -4.79 -16.17 -3.65
CA GLU A 81 -5.20 -17.44 -3.05
C GLU A 81 -4.04 -18.46 -3.03
N GLY A 82 -3.91 -19.18 -1.92
CA GLY A 82 -2.88 -20.20 -1.72
C GLY A 82 -1.48 -19.66 -1.37
N LEU A 83 -1.23 -18.35 -1.48
CA LEU A 83 0.12 -17.79 -1.31
C LEU A 83 0.18 -16.58 -0.38
N LEU A 84 -0.79 -15.67 -0.49
CA LEU A 84 -0.72 -14.35 0.14
C LEU A 84 -2.13 -13.84 0.45
N ASN A 85 -2.42 -13.61 1.72
CA ASN A 85 -3.65 -12.97 2.15
C ASN A 85 -3.32 -11.59 2.72
N ILE A 86 -3.91 -10.53 2.16
CA ILE A 86 -3.69 -9.14 2.55
C ILE A 86 -5.02 -8.49 2.94
N HIS A 87 -4.99 -7.72 4.02
CA HIS A 87 -6.06 -6.82 4.43
C HIS A 87 -5.51 -5.40 4.59
N CYS A 88 -6.10 -4.45 3.87
CA CYS A 88 -5.91 -3.02 4.09
C CYS A 88 -7.09 -2.39 4.85
N CYS A 89 -6.83 -1.43 5.73
CA CYS A 89 -7.84 -0.73 6.50
C CYS A 89 -7.38 0.70 6.87
N TYR A 90 -8.32 1.54 7.34
CA TYR A 90 -8.15 3.01 7.37
C TYR A 90 -8.54 3.63 8.73
N THR A 91 -8.47 2.86 9.82
CA THR A 91 -8.70 3.35 11.19
C THR A 91 -7.54 2.95 12.09
N ASP A 92 -7.30 3.69 13.16
CA ASP A 92 -6.11 3.45 13.99
C ASP A 92 -6.02 2.00 14.47
N TYR A 93 -4.83 1.41 14.31
CA TYR A 93 -4.45 0.05 14.71
C TYR A 93 -5.36 -1.08 14.17
N CYS A 94 -6.12 -0.81 13.10
CA CYS A 94 -7.05 -1.77 12.51
C CYS A 94 -6.38 -3.03 11.96
N ASN A 95 -5.08 -2.96 11.62
CA ASN A 95 -4.32 -4.09 11.08
C ASN A 95 -3.84 -5.08 12.16
N SER A 96 -4.50 -5.12 13.32
CA SER A 96 -4.28 -6.10 14.40
C SER A 96 -4.91 -7.47 14.11
N VAL A 97 -5.52 -7.65 12.95
CA VAL A 97 -6.13 -8.93 12.54
C VAL A 97 -5.08 -10.01 12.35
N ASP A 98 -5.43 -11.25 12.72
CA ASP A 98 -4.63 -12.44 12.43
C ASP A 98 -5.18 -13.12 11.17
N LEU A 99 -4.52 -12.84 10.05
CA LEU A 99 -4.86 -13.42 8.76
C LEU A 99 -4.26 -14.82 8.65
N LYS A 100 -4.93 -15.72 7.94
CA LYS A 100 -4.36 -17.01 7.55
C LYS A 100 -4.11 -17.01 6.06
N VAL A 101 -3.09 -17.75 5.61
CA VAL A 101 -2.96 -18.06 4.19
C VAL A 101 -4.18 -18.90 3.81
N THR A 102 -5.01 -18.39 2.91
CA THR A 102 -6.14 -19.16 2.35
C THR A 102 -5.55 -20.30 1.53
N SER A 103 -5.39 -21.47 2.13
CA SER A 103 -5.04 -22.69 1.43
C SER A 103 -6.20 -23.05 0.51
N GLY A 104 -6.09 -22.70 -0.77
CA GLY A 104 -7.02 -23.21 -1.78
C GLY A 104 -6.93 -24.74 -1.76
N LEU A 105 -7.92 -25.41 -1.15
CA LEU A 105 -8.26 -26.84 -1.26
C LEU A 105 -7.11 -27.78 -1.68
N GLY A 106 -5.97 -27.77 -0.96
CA GLY A 106 -4.79 -28.53 -1.43
C GLY A 106 -3.50 -28.42 -0.63
N ALA A 107 -3.52 -27.89 0.60
CA ALA A 107 -2.34 -27.91 1.49
C ALA A 107 -2.15 -29.27 2.22
N GLN A 108 -2.53 -30.38 1.57
CA GLN A 108 -2.13 -31.71 1.95
C GLN A 108 -1.48 -32.33 0.72
N ARG A 109 -0.15 -32.55 0.79
CA ARG A 109 0.78 -33.11 -0.22
C ARG A 109 1.71 -32.11 -0.92
N TYR A 110 2.46 -31.31 -0.15
CA TYR A 110 3.78 -30.82 -0.62
C TYR A 110 4.88 -31.68 0.06
N ASN A 111 4.94 -32.95 -0.34
CA ASN A 111 5.99 -33.92 -0.02
C ASN A 111 6.10 -34.83 -1.24
N ASP A 112 6.80 -34.36 -2.26
CA ASP A 112 7.79 -35.09 -3.06
C ASP A 112 8.19 -34.18 -4.25
N GLU A 113 9.49 -34.11 -4.52
CA GLU A 113 10.15 -33.33 -5.58
C GLU A 113 10.12 -31.79 -5.49
N GLN A 114 11.16 -31.26 -4.84
CA GLN A 114 11.71 -29.93 -5.12
C GLN A 114 11.99 -29.72 -6.61
N PRO A 115 11.72 -28.51 -7.13
CA PRO A 115 12.65 -27.87 -8.04
C PRO A 115 13.16 -26.57 -7.40
N GLN A 116 14.46 -26.58 -7.15
CA GLN A 116 15.27 -25.44 -6.73
C GLN A 116 15.05 -24.21 -7.62
N TYR A 117 14.35 -23.19 -7.12
CA TYR A 117 14.42 -21.84 -7.68
C TYR A 117 14.34 -20.78 -6.57
N PRO A 118 15.15 -19.71 -6.62
CA PRO A 118 15.03 -18.59 -5.70
C PRO A 118 13.67 -17.90 -5.95
N VAL A 119 12.90 -17.63 -4.88
CA VAL A 119 11.50 -17.14 -4.97
C VAL A 119 11.42 -15.61 -5.11
N PHE A 120 12.51 -14.89 -4.88
CA PHE A 120 12.60 -13.43 -5.11
C PHE A 120 12.37 -12.97 -6.58
N PRO A 121 12.82 -13.68 -7.64
CA PRO A 121 12.57 -13.25 -9.01
C PRO A 121 11.17 -13.54 -9.58
N LYS A 122 10.32 -14.39 -8.97
CA LYS A 122 8.99 -14.72 -9.54
C LYS A 122 7.92 -13.71 -9.17
N LEU A 123 7.85 -13.29 -7.90
CA LEU A 123 6.94 -12.22 -7.47
C LEU A 123 7.30 -10.91 -8.18
N LEU A 124 8.60 -10.60 -8.28
CA LEU A 124 9.09 -9.47 -9.05
C LEU A 124 8.72 -9.60 -10.53
N LYS A 125 8.82 -10.78 -11.17
CA LYS A 125 8.37 -10.96 -12.56
C LYS A 125 6.85 -10.81 -12.73
N ILE A 126 6.02 -11.26 -11.79
CA ILE A 126 4.56 -11.11 -11.87
C ILE A 126 4.16 -9.65 -11.64
N LEU A 127 4.75 -9.00 -10.63
CA LEU A 127 4.56 -7.58 -10.35
C LEU A 127 5.11 -6.72 -11.50
N LEU A 128 6.28 -7.01 -12.06
CA LEU A 128 6.82 -6.33 -13.25
C LEU A 128 5.97 -6.59 -14.50
N ARG A 129 5.43 -7.80 -14.69
CA ARG A 129 4.50 -8.08 -15.80
C ARG A 129 3.19 -7.30 -15.63
N LYS A 130 2.64 -7.22 -14.41
CA LYS A 130 1.45 -6.40 -14.12
C LYS A 130 1.75 -4.90 -14.26
N TYR A 131 2.91 -4.44 -13.76
CA TYR A 131 3.38 -3.06 -13.88
C TYR A 131 3.58 -2.67 -15.34
N ASN A 132 4.29 -3.47 -16.14
CA ASN A 132 4.48 -3.21 -17.57
C ASN A 132 3.18 -3.31 -18.36
N SER A 133 2.27 -4.23 -18.01
CA SER A 133 0.94 -4.32 -18.62
C SER A 133 0.08 -3.08 -18.35
N GLN A 134 0.15 -2.51 -17.13
CA GLN A 134 -0.57 -1.29 -16.80
C GLN A 134 0.09 -0.03 -17.35
N ALA A 135 1.42 0.06 -17.34
CA ALA A 135 2.15 1.16 -17.98
C ALA A 135 1.82 1.25 -19.48
N ASN A 136 1.74 0.11 -20.18
CA ASN A 136 1.37 0.09 -21.60
C ASN A 136 -0.09 0.51 -21.85
N LYS A 137 -0.98 0.32 -20.87
CA LYS A 137 -2.38 0.74 -20.91
C LYS A 137 -2.58 2.23 -20.63
N ILE A 138 -1.64 2.85 -19.90
CA ILE A 138 -1.62 4.30 -19.64
C ILE A 138 -1.08 5.05 -20.88
N VAL A 139 -0.06 4.50 -21.56
CA VAL A 139 0.50 5.10 -22.79
C VAL A 139 -0.49 5.09 -23.96
N LEU A 140 -1.34 4.06 -24.08
CA LEU A 140 -2.36 3.99 -25.15
C LEU A 140 -3.59 4.88 -24.92
N ASN A 141 -3.76 5.45 -23.72
CA ASN A 141 -4.89 6.33 -23.38
C ASN A 141 -4.45 7.78 -23.10
N GLY A 142 -3.23 8.16 -23.46
CA GLY A 142 -2.81 9.56 -23.48
C GLY A 142 -3.65 10.38 -24.46
N PRO A 143 -3.89 11.68 -24.21
CA PRO A 143 -4.71 12.50 -25.07
C PRO A 143 -4.10 12.56 -26.47
N ALA A 144 -4.91 12.30 -27.50
CA ALA A 144 -4.58 12.59 -28.88
C ALA A 144 -4.22 14.08 -28.99
N THR A 145 -2.93 14.40 -28.99
CA THR A 145 -2.46 15.73 -29.37
C THR A 145 -2.68 15.84 -30.87
N ASN A 146 -3.74 16.55 -31.24
CA ASN A 146 -4.01 16.99 -32.60
C ASN A 146 -2.75 17.68 -33.15
N THR A 147 -2.06 17.02 -34.07
CA THR A 147 -1.17 17.69 -35.01
C THR A 147 -2.06 18.47 -35.97
N SER A 148 -2.35 19.73 -35.62
CA SER A 148 -2.84 20.71 -36.57
C SER A 148 -1.62 21.31 -37.28
N ASP A 149 -1.43 20.88 -38.52
CA ASP A 149 -0.70 21.58 -39.57
C ASP A 149 -1.10 23.07 -39.60
N THR A 150 -0.14 23.98 -39.65
CA THR A 150 -0.31 25.25 -40.38
C THR A 150 1.03 25.92 -40.70
N ALA A 151 1.26 26.04 -42.01
CA ALA A 151 1.96 27.09 -42.79
C ALA A 151 3.40 27.51 -42.41
#